data_AF-A0A973BI76-F1
#
_entry.id   AF-A0A973BI76-F1
#
_cell.length_a   1.000
_cell.length_b   1.000
_cell.length_c   1.000
_cell.angle_alpha   90.00
_cell.angle_beta   90.00
_cell.angle_gamma   90.00
#
_symmetry.space_group_name_H-M   'P 1'
#
loop_
_entity.id
_entity.type
_entity.pdbx_description
1 polymer ?
#
loop_
_entity_poly.entity_id
_entity_poly.type
_entity_poly.pdbx_seq_one_letter_code
_entity_poly.pdbx_strand_id
1 'polypeptide(L)'
;MKKQLKQSLILLSTVFFFTACSSNYGNMASSPSYDGVANLNTKNVCSVKNNGIQNVLDTAVKYNAVAIKNDLEFMRLGMRNSQYISAINMALKTGSKNIDILNKKKKKTGSVSVEYATWRACSFSIAALQQAQDAKTTWRLAVPGDGFTY
;
A
#
# COMPACT_ATOMS: atom_id res chain seq x y z
N MET A 1 62.63 1.02 3.95
CA MET A 1 61.79 0.92 5.16
C MET A 1 61.96 2.19 6.01
N LYS A 2 61.03 3.15 5.96
CA LYS A 2 60.81 4.14 7.02
C LYS A 2 59.33 4.55 7.00
N LYS A 3 58.54 3.96 7.89
CA LYS A 3 57.18 4.41 8.23
C LYS A 3 57.28 5.81 8.83
N GLN A 4 56.50 6.75 8.31
CA GLN A 4 56.28 8.06 8.92
C GLN A 4 54.78 8.16 9.23
N LEU A 5 54.43 7.88 10.49
CA LEU A 5 53.14 8.23 11.07
C LEU A 5 53.21 9.70 11.48
N LYS A 6 52.43 10.56 10.83
CA LYS A 6 52.11 11.92 11.26
C LYS A 6 50.60 11.95 11.54
N GLN A 7 50.22 12.09 12.81
CA GLN A 7 49.74 13.34 13.40
C GLN A 7 48.50 13.90 12.70
N SER A 8 47.33 13.82 13.35
CA SER A 8 46.76 15.01 14.01
C SER A 8 45.29 14.78 14.35
N LEU A 9 45.03 14.93 15.64
CA LEU A 9 43.74 15.16 16.27
C LEU A 9 43.25 16.56 15.83
N ILE A 10 42.13 16.66 15.13
CA ILE A 10 41.41 17.92 14.98
C ILE A 10 39.92 17.64 15.19
N LEU A 11 39.46 17.99 16.39
CA LEU A 11 38.06 18.27 16.71
C LEU A 11 37.66 19.56 15.98
N LEU A 12 36.70 19.47 15.07
CA LEU A 12 35.98 20.62 14.52
C LEU A 12 34.48 20.33 14.57
N SER A 13 33.89 20.81 15.65
CA SER A 13 32.45 21.02 15.81
C SER A 13 31.99 22.09 14.83
N THR A 14 31.34 21.69 13.75
CA THR A 14 30.59 22.60 12.86
C THR A 14 29.11 22.32 12.98
N VAL A 15 28.43 23.30 13.57
CA VAL A 15 26.98 23.42 13.74
C VAL A 15 26.28 23.26 12.39
N PHE A 16 25.50 22.20 12.24
CA PHE A 16 24.56 22.05 11.14
C PHE A 16 23.39 23.03 11.37
N PHE A 17 23.44 24.18 10.69
CA PHE A 17 22.25 24.98 10.46
C PHE A 17 21.36 24.23 9.46
N PHE A 18 20.40 23.47 9.97
CA PHE A 18 19.27 23.03 9.18
C PHE A 18 18.44 24.26 8.83
N THR A 19 18.67 24.80 7.64
CA THR A 19 17.70 25.66 6.95
C THR A 19 16.43 24.84 6.79
N ALA A 20 15.47 25.08 7.69
CA ALA A 20 14.16 24.47 7.63
C ALA A 20 13.48 24.92 6.32
N CYS A 21 13.34 24.00 5.38
CA CYS A 21 12.42 24.17 4.27
C CYS A 21 11.03 24.42 4.86
N SER A 22 10.47 25.61 4.61
CA SER A 22 9.07 25.92 4.85
C SER A 22 8.21 25.03 3.95
N SER A 23 7.95 23.81 4.38
CA SER A 23 6.90 22.97 3.80
C SER A 23 5.57 23.54 4.26
N ASN A 24 4.82 24.12 3.32
CA ASN A 24 3.37 24.28 3.39
C ASN A 24 2.77 23.03 4.03
N TYR A 25 2.26 23.14 5.26
CA TYR A 25 1.38 22.16 5.88
C TYR A 25 0.01 22.23 5.20
N GLY A 26 -0.02 21.94 3.90
CA GLY A 26 -1.24 21.67 3.17
C GLY A 26 -1.76 20.33 3.66
N ASN A 27 -2.78 20.36 4.52
CA ASN A 27 -3.60 19.23 4.94
C ASN A 27 -2.82 17.92 5.21
N MET A 28 -2.37 17.72 6.46
CA MET A 28 -2.10 16.37 6.94
C MET A 28 -3.40 15.57 6.81
N ALA A 29 -3.56 14.87 5.68
CA ALA A 29 -4.66 13.95 5.47
C ALA A 29 -4.60 12.94 6.59
N SER A 30 -5.60 12.95 7.47
CA SER A 30 -5.74 11.97 8.53
C SER A 30 -5.54 10.56 7.94
N SER A 31 -4.66 9.77 8.58
CA SER A 31 -4.53 8.35 8.29
C SER A 31 -5.92 7.74 8.37
N PRO A 32 -6.34 6.88 7.42
CA PRO A 32 -7.68 6.31 7.52
C PRO A 32 -7.72 5.47 8.80
N SER A 33 -8.72 5.73 9.64
CA SER A 33 -9.00 4.85 10.76
C SER A 33 -9.53 3.53 10.22
N TYR A 34 -9.13 2.43 10.86
CA TYR A 34 -9.62 1.08 10.57
C TYR A 34 -11.15 1.00 10.63
N ASP A 35 -11.79 1.77 11.51
CA ASP A 35 -13.25 1.79 11.68
C ASP A 35 -13.96 2.67 10.64
N GLY A 36 -13.24 3.58 9.98
CA GLY A 36 -13.78 4.48 8.96
C GLY A 36 -13.94 3.85 7.57
N VAL A 37 -13.50 2.60 7.38
CA VAL A 37 -13.46 1.94 6.07
C VAL A 37 -14.76 1.19 5.73
N ALA A 38 -15.56 0.81 6.73
CA ALA A 38 -16.76 -0.02 6.54
C ALA A 38 -17.75 0.58 5.51
N ASN A 39 -17.94 1.90 5.54
CA ASN A 39 -18.90 2.61 4.67
C ASN A 39 -18.30 3.10 3.35
N LEU A 40 -17.04 2.77 3.06
CA LEU A 40 -16.37 3.27 1.86
C LEU A 40 -16.95 2.61 0.59
N ASN A 41 -17.38 3.40 -0.39
CA ASN A 41 -17.75 2.86 -1.69
C ASN A 41 -16.49 2.54 -2.51
N THR A 42 -16.00 1.32 -2.37
CA THR A 42 -14.75 0.83 -2.99
C THR A 42 -14.75 0.99 -4.51
N LYS A 43 -15.90 0.78 -5.18
CA LYS A 43 -16.00 0.94 -6.64
C LYS A 43 -15.76 2.38 -7.07
N ASN A 44 -16.32 3.34 -6.34
CA ASN A 44 -16.16 4.76 -6.63
C ASN A 44 -14.75 5.25 -6.30
N VAL A 45 -14.24 4.89 -5.12
CA VAL A 45 -12.92 5.34 -4.65
C VAL A 45 -11.79 4.75 -5.48
N CYS A 46 -11.90 3.49 -5.92
CA CYS A 46 -10.88 2.84 -6.73
C CYS A 46 -11.06 3.01 -8.24
N SER A 47 -12.02 3.83 -8.70
CA SER A 47 -12.26 4.04 -10.12
C SER A 47 -11.11 4.81 -10.78
N VAL A 48 -10.27 4.11 -11.53
CA VAL A 48 -9.17 4.73 -12.30
C VAL A 48 -9.69 5.69 -13.36
N LYS A 49 -10.83 5.37 -13.99
CA LYS A 49 -11.48 6.23 -14.98
C LYS A 49 -11.87 7.59 -14.39
N ASN A 50 -12.38 7.61 -13.16
CA ASN A 50 -12.91 8.82 -12.55
C ASN A 50 -11.85 9.58 -11.76
N ASN A 51 -10.92 8.87 -11.10
CA ASN A 51 -9.98 9.46 -10.15
C ASN A 51 -8.54 9.54 -10.70
N GLY A 52 -8.24 8.86 -11.80
CA GLY A 52 -6.90 8.77 -12.37
C GLY A 52 -6.01 7.73 -11.67
N ILE A 53 -4.97 7.27 -12.37
CA ILE A 53 -4.08 6.21 -11.88
C ILE A 53 -3.37 6.63 -10.59
N GLN A 54 -2.81 7.83 -10.54
CA GLN A 54 -2.00 8.27 -9.40
C GLN A 54 -2.82 8.33 -8.10
N ASN A 55 -3.99 8.96 -8.12
CA ASN A 55 -4.84 9.08 -6.93
C ASN A 55 -5.33 7.72 -6.43
N VAL A 56 -5.66 6.79 -7.34
CA VAL A 56 -6.07 5.43 -6.96
C VAL A 56 -4.89 4.64 -6.39
N LEU A 57 -3.68 4.83 -6.92
CA LEU A 57 -2.47 4.21 -6.39
C LEU A 57 -2.12 4.76 -5.00
N ASP A 58 -2.21 6.07 -4.79
CA ASP A 58 -1.98 6.69 -3.48
C ASP A 58 -2.99 6.19 -2.46
N THR A 59 -4.24 6.02 -2.88
CA THR A 59 -5.28 5.38 -2.07
C THR A 59 -4.92 3.93 -1.73
N ALA A 60 -4.45 3.14 -2.70
CA ALA A 60 -3.99 1.78 -2.46
C ALA A 60 -2.85 1.75 -1.43
N VAL A 61 -1.84 2.61 -1.56
CA VAL A 61 -0.73 2.74 -0.60
C VAL A 61 -1.26 3.06 0.80
N LYS A 62 -2.12 4.07 0.91
CA LYS A 62 -2.69 4.55 2.17
C LYS A 62 -3.44 3.45 2.91
N TYR A 63 -4.35 2.74 2.25
CA TYR A 63 -5.15 1.69 2.90
C TYR A 63 -4.38 0.38 3.06
N ASN A 64 -3.44 0.05 2.16
CA ASN A 64 -2.63 -1.16 2.31
C ASN A 64 -1.71 -1.07 3.52
N ALA A 65 -1.22 0.13 3.88
CA ALA A 65 -0.47 0.33 5.11
C ALA A 65 -1.31 -0.01 6.36
N VAL A 66 -2.59 0.35 6.36
CA VAL A 66 -3.53 -0.03 7.43
C VAL A 66 -3.78 -1.53 7.42
N ALA A 67 -3.96 -2.15 6.24
CA ALA A 67 -4.15 -3.58 6.12
C ALA A 67 -2.94 -4.37 6.65
N ILE A 68 -1.72 -3.97 6.29
CA ILE A 68 -0.48 -4.58 6.81
C ILE A 68 -0.41 -4.44 8.33
N LYS A 69 -0.69 -3.25 8.88
CA LYS A 69 -0.65 -3.01 10.33
C LYS A 69 -1.61 -3.92 11.12
N ASN A 70 -2.69 -4.37 10.48
CA ASN A 70 -3.69 -5.26 11.09
C ASN A 70 -3.55 -6.72 10.64
N ASP A 71 -2.45 -7.10 9.97
CA ASP A 71 -2.22 -8.44 9.42
C ASP A 71 -3.28 -8.93 8.40
N LEU A 72 -3.91 -7.98 7.69
CA LEU A 72 -4.95 -8.20 6.69
C LEU A 72 -4.45 -8.03 5.26
N GLU A 73 -3.13 -8.03 5.02
CA GLU A 73 -2.60 -7.81 3.67
C GLU A 73 -3.11 -8.88 2.68
N PHE A 74 -3.82 -8.43 1.66
CA PHE A 74 -4.39 -9.33 0.67
C PHE A 74 -3.29 -10.00 -0.19
N MET A 75 -3.43 -11.31 -0.44
CA MET A 75 -2.55 -12.06 -1.32
C MET A 75 -3.35 -12.81 -2.37
N ARG A 76 -3.03 -12.63 -3.65
CA ARG A 76 -3.68 -13.34 -4.75
C ARG A 76 -2.71 -13.63 -5.89
N LEU A 77 -2.84 -14.83 -6.47
CA LEU A 77 -1.95 -15.36 -7.52
C LEU A 77 -0.47 -15.45 -7.10
N GLY A 78 -0.21 -15.57 -5.79
CA GLY A 78 1.16 -15.63 -5.25
C GLY A 78 1.84 -14.28 -5.06
N MET A 79 1.14 -13.16 -5.30
CA MET A 79 1.60 -11.81 -4.99
C MET A 79 0.81 -11.21 -3.84
N ARG A 80 1.52 -10.62 -2.89
CA ARG A 80 0.98 -9.69 -1.89
C ARG A 80 0.59 -8.37 -2.54
N ASN A 81 -0.35 -7.65 -1.94
CA ASN A 81 -0.79 -6.37 -2.46
C ASN A 81 0.33 -5.31 -2.51
N SER A 82 1.25 -5.31 -1.54
CA SER A 82 2.50 -4.51 -1.60
C SER A 82 3.33 -4.79 -2.86
N GLN A 83 3.38 -6.04 -3.32
CA GLN A 83 4.11 -6.40 -4.54
C GLN A 83 3.39 -5.88 -5.79
N TYR A 84 2.06 -5.86 -5.82
CA TYR A 84 1.30 -5.19 -6.88
C TYR A 84 1.62 -3.69 -6.92
N ILE A 85 1.55 -3.00 -5.78
CA ILE A 85 1.84 -1.57 -5.66
C ILE A 85 3.28 -1.27 -6.14
N SER A 86 4.26 -2.09 -5.75
CA SER A 86 5.65 -1.93 -6.20
C SER A 86 5.79 -2.14 -7.71
N ALA A 87 5.12 -3.13 -8.29
CA ALA A 87 5.17 -3.40 -9.73
C ALA A 87 4.51 -2.26 -10.53
N ILE A 88 3.41 -1.70 -10.03
CA ILE A 88 2.73 -0.54 -10.63
C ILE A 88 3.65 0.68 -10.62
N ASN A 89 4.25 1.01 -9.47
CA ASN A 89 5.20 2.13 -9.35
C ASN A 89 6.37 1.99 -10.33
N MET A 90 6.90 0.77 -10.46
CA MET A 90 7.97 0.49 -11.42
C MET A 90 7.51 0.67 -12.87
N ALA A 91 6.33 0.17 -13.22
CA ALA A 91 5.77 0.34 -14.56
C ALA A 91 5.50 1.81 -14.91
N LEU A 92 4.97 2.60 -13.96
CA LEU A 92 4.78 4.03 -14.13
C LEU A 92 6.11 4.77 -14.33
N LYS A 93 7.13 4.41 -13.55
CA LYS A 93 8.47 5.00 -13.67
C LYS A 93 9.14 4.68 -15.02
N THR A 94 8.91 3.48 -15.56
CA THR A 94 9.51 3.04 -16.84
C THR A 94 8.64 3.34 -18.06
N GLY A 95 7.41 3.85 -17.86
CA GLY A 95 6.45 4.06 -18.95
C GLY A 95 5.84 2.77 -19.50
N SER A 96 5.92 1.65 -18.78
CA SER A 96 5.29 0.39 -19.18
C SER A 96 3.77 0.45 -19.05
N LYS A 97 3.05 -0.07 -20.05
CA LYS A 97 1.58 -0.18 -20.02
C LYS A 97 1.07 -1.34 -19.17
N ASN A 98 1.94 -2.31 -18.88
CA ASN A 98 1.57 -3.55 -18.19
C ASN A 98 2.53 -3.88 -17.05
N ILE A 99 2.02 -4.63 -16.07
CA ILE A 99 2.80 -5.27 -15.02
C ILE A 99 2.79 -6.78 -15.19
N ASP A 100 3.84 -7.44 -14.74
CA ASP A 100 3.91 -8.90 -14.71
C ASP A 100 3.35 -9.45 -13.39
N ILE A 101 2.53 -10.50 -13.52
CA ILE A 101 2.04 -11.27 -12.38
C ILE A 101 3.02 -12.40 -12.12
N LEU A 102 3.54 -12.46 -10.90
CA LEU A 102 4.54 -13.43 -10.48
C LEU A 102 3.92 -14.43 -9.49
N ASN A 103 4.23 -15.71 -9.65
CA ASN A 103 3.87 -16.70 -8.63
C ASN A 103 4.82 -16.64 -7.42
N LYS A 104 4.55 -17.48 -6.42
CA LYS A 104 5.39 -17.63 -5.22
C LYS A 104 6.86 -17.96 -5.54
N LYS A 105 7.14 -18.59 -6.70
CA LYS A 105 8.49 -18.94 -7.18
C LYS A 105 9.12 -17.82 -8.03
N LYS A 106 8.55 -16.60 -8.01
CA LYS A 106 8.96 -15.44 -8.83
C LYS A 106 8.92 -15.68 -10.34
N LYS A 107 8.20 -16.71 -10.80
CA LYS A 107 8.01 -16.96 -12.23
C LYS A 107 6.79 -16.20 -12.72
N LYS A 108 6.91 -15.57 -13.89
CA LYS A 108 5.80 -14.91 -14.57
C LYS A 108 4.70 -15.92 -14.91
N THR A 109 3.49 -15.60 -14.51
CA THR A 109 2.28 -16.38 -14.81
C THR A 109 1.28 -15.62 -15.66
N GLY A 110 1.47 -14.32 -15.83
CA GLY A 110 0.60 -13.48 -16.64
C GLY A 110 1.08 -12.05 -16.68
N SER A 111 0.33 -11.21 -17.39
CA SER A 111 0.55 -9.77 -17.47
C SER A 111 -0.81 -9.08 -17.45
N VAL A 112 -0.89 -7.92 -16.81
CA VAL A 112 -2.12 -7.12 -16.73
C VAL A 112 -1.80 -5.64 -16.92
N SER A 113 -2.77 -4.85 -17.39
CA SER A 113 -2.57 -3.42 -17.56
C SER A 113 -2.33 -2.71 -16.22
N VAL A 114 -1.57 -1.61 -16.27
CA VAL A 114 -1.30 -0.77 -15.10
C VAL A 114 -2.62 -0.23 -14.50
N GLU A 115 -3.57 0.17 -15.35
CA GLU A 115 -4.89 0.63 -14.90
C GLU A 115 -5.63 -0.45 -14.10
N TYR A 116 -5.68 -1.66 -14.64
CA TYR A 116 -6.37 -2.77 -13.99
C TYR A 116 -5.66 -3.17 -12.69
N ALA A 117 -4.34 -3.22 -12.70
CA ALA A 117 -3.54 -3.49 -11.50
C ALA A 117 -3.77 -2.43 -10.42
N THR A 118 -3.90 -1.17 -10.80
CA THR A 118 -4.11 -0.04 -9.88
C THR A 118 -5.50 -0.11 -9.24
N TRP A 119 -6.55 -0.30 -10.04
CA TRP A 119 -7.91 -0.54 -9.54
C TRP A 119 -7.95 -1.73 -8.57
N ARG A 120 -7.30 -2.84 -8.96
CA ARG A 120 -7.25 -4.06 -8.15
C ARG A 120 -6.51 -3.84 -6.84
N ALA A 121 -5.35 -3.17 -6.87
CA ALA A 121 -4.55 -2.92 -5.67
C ALA A 121 -5.31 -2.04 -4.66
N CYS A 122 -5.99 -1.00 -5.15
CA CYS A 122 -6.87 -0.18 -4.32
C CYS A 122 -8.01 -1.01 -3.73
N SER A 123 -8.68 -1.81 -4.56
CA SER A 123 -9.82 -2.63 -4.15
C SER A 123 -9.42 -3.65 -3.07
N PHE A 124 -8.27 -4.31 -3.23
CA PHE A 124 -7.75 -5.24 -2.23
C PHE A 124 -7.40 -4.57 -0.90
N SER A 125 -6.83 -3.37 -0.96
CA SER A 125 -6.47 -2.60 0.23
C SER A 125 -7.68 -2.27 1.10
N ILE A 126 -8.80 -1.88 0.46
CA ILE A 126 -10.02 -1.48 1.16
C ILE A 126 -10.86 -2.70 1.54
N ALA A 127 -11.05 -3.65 0.62
CA ALA A 127 -11.89 -4.82 0.85
C ALA A 127 -11.40 -5.68 2.01
N ALA A 128 -10.08 -5.83 2.18
CA ALA A 128 -9.54 -6.58 3.31
C ALA A 128 -9.93 -5.97 4.66
N LEU A 129 -9.94 -4.63 4.75
CA LEU A 129 -10.34 -3.90 5.96
C LEU A 129 -11.86 -3.99 6.18
N GLN A 130 -12.65 -3.85 5.12
CA GLN A 130 -14.11 -3.98 5.19
C GLN A 130 -14.53 -5.37 5.65
N GLN A 131 -13.99 -6.41 5.03
CA GLN A 131 -14.28 -7.81 5.39
C GLN A 131 -13.97 -8.11 6.85
N ALA A 132 -12.85 -7.56 7.37
CA ALA A 132 -12.48 -7.77 8.75
C ALA A 132 -13.36 -6.99 9.75
N GLN A 133 -14.00 -5.90 9.32
CA GLN A 133 -15.04 -5.23 10.10
C GLN A 133 -16.37 -5.98 10.06
N ASP A 134 -16.79 -6.40 8.86
CA ASP A 134 -18.03 -7.16 8.67
C ASP A 134 -18.00 -8.49 9.45
N ALA A 135 -16.83 -9.13 9.52
CA ALA A 135 -16.64 -10.36 10.29
C ALA A 135 -16.96 -10.19 11.78
N LYS A 136 -16.78 -8.99 12.37
CA LYS A 136 -17.09 -8.76 13.79
C LYS A 136 -18.58 -8.82 14.10
N THR A 137 -19.43 -8.47 13.14
CA THR A 137 -20.89 -8.41 13.31
C THR A 137 -21.60 -9.61 12.69
N THR A 138 -21.04 -10.18 11.62
CA THR A 138 -21.69 -11.24 10.83
C THR A 138 -21.24 -12.66 11.18
N TRP A 139 -20.24 -12.86 12.04
CA TRP A 139 -19.75 -14.21 12.38
C TRP A 139 -20.84 -15.14 12.93
N ARG A 140 -21.82 -14.60 13.66
CA ARG A 140 -22.94 -15.39 14.20
C ARG A 140 -23.75 -16.04 13.09
N LEU A 141 -24.06 -15.27 12.04
CA LEU A 141 -24.80 -15.74 10.85
C LEU A 141 -24.07 -16.84 10.07
N ALA A 142 -22.79 -17.07 10.34
CA ALA A 142 -21.97 -18.09 9.69
C ALA A 142 -21.86 -19.40 10.49
N VAL A 143 -22.48 -19.50 11.68
CA VAL A 143 -22.49 -20.71 12.52
C VAL A 143 -23.79 -21.49 12.28
N PRO A 144 -23.74 -22.72 11.72
CA PRO A 144 -24.93 -23.55 11.57
C PRO A 144 -25.52 -23.89 12.95
N GLY A 145 -26.76 -23.49 13.20
CA GLY A 145 -27.48 -23.77 14.45
C GLY A 145 -27.70 -22.57 15.39
N ASP A 146 -27.43 -21.34 14.94
CA ASP A 146 -27.61 -20.10 15.70
C ASP A 146 -29.07 -19.59 15.76
N GLY A 147 -30.02 -20.36 15.21
CA GLY A 147 -31.46 -20.09 15.31
C GLY A 147 -32.09 -19.46 14.06
N PHE A 148 -31.37 -19.32 12.96
CA PHE A 148 -31.95 -18.93 11.67
C PHE A 148 -32.34 -20.15 10.82
N THR A 149 -33.54 -20.11 10.25
CA THR A 149 -34.03 -21.09 9.25
C THR A 149 -33.44 -20.78 7.88
N TYR A 150 -32.67 -21.72 7.35
CA TYR A 150 -32.14 -21.74 5.97
C TYR A 150 -33.05 -22.51 5.02
#